data_AF-A0A7C0WRG9-F1
#
_entry.id   AF-A0A7C0WRG9-F1
#
_cell.length_a   1.000
_cell.length_b   1.000
_cell.length_c   1.000
_cell.angle_alpha   90.00
_cell.angle_beta   90.00
_cell.angle_gamma   90.00
#
_symmetry.space_group_name_H-M   'P 1'
#
loop_
_entity.id
_entity.type
_entity.pdbx_description
1 polymer ?
#
loop_
_entity_poly.entity_id
_entity_poly.type
_entity_poly.pdbx_seq_one_letter_code
_entity_poly.pdbx_strand_id
1 'polypeptide(L)' 'MEVIIQPDEDAAARLVARIIAHHLRRNPALVLGLATGRTMTRVYHWLVRLHRDEGLDFSRCRTFNLDEFIGLPPQDPHS' A
#
# COMPACT_ATOMS: atom_id res chain seq x y z
N MET A 1 15.75 -9.53 11.63
CA MET A 1 15.18 -9.50 10.26
C MET A 1 14.29 -10.72 10.13
N GLU A 2 13.02 -10.53 9.82
CA GLU A 2 12.07 -11.62 9.56
C GLU A 2 11.95 -11.83 8.05
N VAL A 3 11.92 -13.09 7.60
CA VAL A 3 11.78 -13.44 6.18
C VAL A 3 10.59 -14.39 6.06
N ILE A 4 9.60 -13.98 5.27
CA ILE A 4 8.38 -14.76 5.02
C ILE A 4 8.34 -15.11 3.54
N ILE A 5 8.48 -16.40 3.22
CA ILE A 5 8.41 -16.91 1.85
C ILE A 5 6.94 -17.20 1.52
N GLN A 6 6.49 -16.70 0.37
CA GLN A 6 5.14 -16.93 -0.15
C GLN A 6 5.21 -17.68 -1.48
N PRO A 7 4.20 -18.50 -1.81
CA PRO A 7 4.23 -19.37 -2.99
C PRO A 7 4.20 -18.59 -4.30
N ASP A 8 3.64 -17.38 -4.29
CA ASP A 8 3.53 -16.52 -5.47
C ASP A 8 3.41 -15.03 -5.08
N GLU A 9 3.45 -14.16 -6.10
CA GLU A 9 3.35 -12.70 -5.96
C GLU A 9 2.02 -12.23 -5.35
N ASP A 10 0.90 -12.92 -5.65
CA ASP A 10 -0.40 -12.52 -5.13
C ASP A 10 -0.54 -12.87 -3.65
N ALA A 11 -0.07 -14.04 -3.24
CA ALA A 11 0.00 -14.45 -1.85
C ALA A 11 0.88 -13.49 -1.02
N ALA A 12 2.02 -13.07 -1.58
CA ALA A 12 2.86 -12.03 -0.98
C ALA A 12 2.13 -10.68 -0.86
N ALA A 13 1.51 -10.21 -1.94
CA ALA A 13 0.79 -8.94 -1.93
C ALA A 13 -0.39 -8.93 -0.96
N ARG A 14 -1.15 -10.03 -0.91
CA ARG A 14 -2.27 -10.22 0.02
C ARG A 14 -1.80 -10.24 1.47
N LEU A 15 -0.66 -10.87 1.76
CA LEU A 15 -0.08 -10.85 3.11
C LEU A 15 0.28 -9.42 3.53
N VAL A 16 1.00 -8.68 2.67
CA VAL A 16 1.40 -7.29 2.96
C VAL A 16 0.18 -6.41 3.17
N ALA A 17 -0.84 -6.50 2.30
CA ALA A 17 -2.08 -5.74 2.46
C ALA A 17 -2.78 -6.02 3.80
N ARG A 18 -2.80 -7.29 4.24
CA ARG A 18 -3.36 -7.67 5.55
C ARG A 18 -2.55 -7.12 6.72
N ILE A 19 -1.22 -7.07 6.62
CA ILE A 19 -0.35 -6.47 7.64
C ILE A 19 -0.64 -4.97 7.75
N ILE A 20 -0.68 -4.26 6.63
CA ILE A 20 -1.02 -2.83 6.59
C ILE A 20 -2.42 -2.59 7.19
N ALA A 21 -3.41 -3.37 6.76
CA ALA A 21 -4.79 -3.25 7.26
C ALA A 21 -4.88 -3.50 8.77
N HIS A 22 -4.14 -4.47 9.29
CA HIS A 22 -4.07 -4.74 10.73
C HIS A 22 -3.57 -3.51 11.50
N HIS A 23 -2.48 -2.89 11.05
CA HIS A 23 -1.93 -1.71 11.71
C HIS A 23 -2.83 -0.48 11.56
N LEU A 24 -3.41 -0.26 10.37
CA LEU A 24 -4.31 0.87 10.12
C LEU A 24 -5.59 0.78 10.96
N ARG A 25 -6.19 -0.42 11.10
CA ARG A 25 -7.36 -0.62 11.98
C ARG A 25 -7.04 -0.29 13.45
N ARG A 26 -5.81 -0.56 13.90
CA ARG A 26 -5.36 -0.26 15.27
C ARG A 26 -5.00 1.20 15.48
N ASN A 27 -4.54 1.88 14.43
CA ASN A 27 -4.18 3.29 14.45
C ASN A 27 -4.71 3.97 13.18
N PRO A 28 -5.93 4.55 13.22
CA PRO A 28 -6.48 5.26 12.07
C PRO A 28 -5.64 6.46 11.60
N ALA A 29 -4.77 7.00 12.45
CA ALA A 29 -3.85 8.10 12.12
C ALA A 29 -2.46 7.62 11.66
N LEU A 30 -2.33 6.34 11.30
CA LEU A 30 -1.07 5.75 10.83
C LEU A 30 -0.50 6.54 9.65
N VAL A 31 0.81 6.79 9.70
CA VAL A 31 1.55 7.41 8.60
C VAL A 31 2.20 6.29 7.80
N LEU A 32 1.84 6.19 6.51
CA LEU A 32 2.29 5.14 5.61
C LEU A 32 3.34 5.69 4.64
N GLY A 33 4.54 5.09 4.65
CA GLY A 33 5.51 5.26 3.58
C GLY A 33 5.13 4.35 2.41
N LEU A 34 4.89 4.95 1.24
CA LEU A 34 4.40 4.27 0.05
C LEU A 34 5.50 4.18 -1.02
N ALA A 35 5.52 3.06 -1.72
CA ALA A 35 6.40 2.80 -2.85
C ALA A 35 5.57 2.65 -4.14
N THR A 36 6.20 2.91 -5.28
CA THR A 36 5.62 2.72 -6.61
C THR A 36 6.09 1.39 -7.24
N GLY A 37 5.81 1.19 -8.53
CA GLY A 37 6.27 0.03 -9.28
C GLY A 37 5.35 -1.20 -9.22
N ARG A 38 5.64 -2.16 -10.11
CA ARG A 38 4.77 -3.31 -10.40
C ARG A 38 4.47 -4.19 -9.18
N THR A 39 5.43 -4.36 -8.28
CA THR A 39 5.24 -5.13 -7.04
C THR A 39 4.13 -4.53 -6.17
N MET A 40 4.09 -3.20 -6.07
CA MET A 40 3.13 -2.50 -5.22
C MET A 40 1.72 -2.42 -5.82
N THR A 41 1.59 -2.51 -7.15
CA THR A 41 0.28 -2.52 -7.83
C THR A 41 -0.67 -3.58 -7.26
N ARG A 42 -0.19 -4.81 -7.04
CA ARG A 42 -1.00 -5.88 -6.44
C ARG A 42 -1.37 -5.60 -4.98
N VAL A 43 -0.45 -5.03 -4.20
CA VAL A 43 -0.70 -4.64 -2.80
C VAL A 43 -1.82 -3.60 -2.74
N TYR A 44 -1.75 -2.56 -3.57
CA TYR A 44 -2.78 -1.53 -3.63
C TYR A 44 -4.13 -2.07 -4.09
N HIS A 45 -4.14 -3.00 -5.05
CA HIS A 45 -5.38 -3.68 -5.45
C HIS A 45 -6.04 -4.41 -4.26
N TRP A 46 -5.27 -5.14 -3.45
CA TRP A 46 -5.78 -5.79 -2.25
C TRP A 46 -6.25 -4.78 -1.19
N LEU A 47 -5.54 -3.66 -0.98
CA LEU A 47 -5.98 -2.61 -0.06
C LEU A 47 -7.30 -1.97 -0.48
N VAL A 48 -7.49 -1.70 -1.78
CA VAL A 48 -8.75 -1.22 -2.36
C VAL A 48 -9.87 -2.22 -2.11
N ARG A 49 -9.60 -3.52 -2.29
CA ARG A 49 -10.57 -4.57 -2.00
C ARG A 49 -10.95 -4.61 -0.53
N LEU A 50 -9.97 -4.55 0.38
CA LEU A 50 -10.23 -4.51 1.83
C LEU A 50 -11.03 -3.26 2.25
N HIS A 51 -10.81 -2.13 1.59
CA HIS A 51 -11.62 -0.92 1.79
C HIS A 51 -13.08 -1.14 1.40
N ARG A 52 -13.32 -1.68 0.19
CA ARG A 52 -14.66 -1.86 -0.37
C ARG A 52 -15.45 -2.98 0.30
N ASP A 53 -14.79 -4.12 0.54
CA ASP A 53 -15.45 -5.36 0.96
C ASP A 53 -15.49 -5.51 2.49
N GLU A 54 -14.49 -4.96 3.20
CA GLU A 54 -14.31 -5.14 4.65
C GLU A 54 -14.26 -3.83 5.45
N GLY A 55 -14.56 -2.69 4.81
CA GLY A 55 -14.63 -1.39 5.49
C GLY A 55 -13.30 -0.92 6.07
N LEU A 56 -12.16 -1.27 5.46
CA LEU A 56 -10.87 -0.71 5.87
C LEU A 56 -10.86 0.82 5.63
N ASP A 57 -10.82 1.62 6.70
CA ASP A 57 -10.92 3.09 6.62
C ASP A 57 -9.56 3.78 6.52
N PHE A 58 -9.38 4.60 5.49
CA PHE A 58 -8.19 5.41 5.24
C PHE A 58 -8.41 6.91 5.54
N SER A 59 -9.61 7.32 5.97
CA SER A 59 -10.03 8.74 6.10
C SER A 59 -9.13 9.60 6.98
N ARG A 60 -8.44 8.98 7.95
CA ARG A 60 -7.55 9.65 8.90
C ARG A 60 -6.07 9.34 8.68
N CYS A 61 -5.75 8.44 7.76
CA CYS A 61 -4.35 8.07 7.52
C CYS A 61 -3.63 9.17 6.74
N ARG A 62 -2.31 9.18 6.83
CA ARG A 62 -1.45 10.07 6.04
C ARG A 62 -0.43 9.24 5.29
N THR A 63 -0.02 9.71 4.13
CA THR A 63 0.95 9.00 3.29
C THR A 63 2.10 9.93 2.91
N PHE A 64 3.24 9.34 2.61
CA PHE A 64 4.32 9.98 1.87
C PHE A 64 4.94 8.94 0.93
N ASN A 65 5.41 9.36 -0.24
CA ASN A 65 6.10 8.49 -1.18
C ASN A 65 7.61 8.52 -0.92
N LEU A 66 8.31 7.46 -1.34
CA LEU A 66 9.75 7.34 -1.18
C LEU A 66 10.53 8.33 -2.04
N ASP A 67 10.07 8.55 -3.27
CA ASP A 67 10.78 9.27 -4.33
C ASP A 67 9.81 9.89 -5.35
N GLU A 68 10.36 10.78 -6.18
CA GLU A 68 9.70 11.43 -7.33
C GLU A 68 10.77 11.83 -8.37
N PHE A 69 10.40 11.84 -9.65
CA PHE A 69 11.23 12.32 -10.74
C PHE A 69 11.29 13.85 -10.77
N ILE A 70 12.51 14.39 -10.69
CA ILE A 70 12.73 15.83 -10.80
C ILE A 70 12.40 16.30 -12.22
N GLY A 71 11.51 17.28 -12.31
CA GLY A 71 11.15 17.95 -13.57
C GLY A 71 9.87 17.43 -14.23
N LEU A 72 9.24 16.38 -13.69
CA LEU A 72 7.93 15.94 -14.13
C LEU A 72 6.83 16.64 -13.33
N PRO A 73 5.78 17.17 -13.97
CA PRO A 73 4.60 17.65 -13.27
C PRO A 73 3.76 16.46 -12.77
N PRO A 74 2.97 16.62 -11.69
CA PRO A 74 2.16 15.52 -11.13
C PRO A 74 1.07 14.96 -12.06
N GLN A 75 0.78 15.64 -13.17
CA GLN A 75 -0.18 15.19 -14.18
C GLN A 75 0.48 14.36 -15.30
N ASP A 76 1.82 14.29 -15.30
CA ASP A 76 2.55 13.43 -16.23
C ASP A 76 2.25 11.96 -15.92
N PRO A 77 1.91 11.12 -16.91
CA PRO A 77 1.63 9.70 -16.69
C PRO A 77 2.84 8.89 -16.20
N HIS A 78 4.04 9.49 -16.20
CA HIS A 78 5.27 8.90 -15.67
C HIS A 78 5.67 9.45 -14.29
N SER A 79 4.87 10.34 -13.70
CA SER A 79 4.96 10.77 -12.30
C SER A 79 4.36 9.71 -11.36
#